data_AF-A0A7J7U4G5-F1
#
_entry.id   AF-A0A7J7U4G5-F1
#
_cell.length_a   1.000
_cell.length_b   1.000
_cell.length_c   1.000
_cell.angle_alpha   90.00
_cell.angle_beta   90.00
_cell.angle_gamma   90.00
#
_symmetry.space_group_name_H-M   'P 1'
#
loop_
_entity.id
_entity.type
_entity.pdbx_description
1 polymer ?
#
loop_
_entity_poly.entity_id
_entity_poly.type
_entity_poly.pdbx_seq_one_letter_code
_entity_poly.pdbx_strand_id
1 'polypeptide(L)'
;MAQLPQEEKAKIAEQVEIFHQEKSKLDAEVAKWDDSGNDIIVLAKQMCMIMMEMTDFTRGKGPLKNTSDVINAAKKIAEAGSRMDKLARAVADQCPDSACKQDLLAYLQRIALYCHQLNICSKVKAEVQNLGGELIVSGLDSATSLIQAAKNLMNAVVLTVKASYVASTKYQKVYGTAAVNSPVVSWKMKAPEKKAFSFFFSFLSFFNPFFCMHTCRLVCLGHGEIMGAESVCMQDEVGSILLTHL
;
A
#
# COMPACT_ATOMS: atom_id res chain seq x y z
N MET A 1 38.72 0.38 -9.85
CA MET A 1 38.11 1.41 -8.99
C MET A 1 36.88 0.80 -8.33
N ALA A 2 36.66 1.15 -7.07
CA ALA A 2 36.00 0.29 -6.08
C ALA A 2 34.46 0.28 -6.19
N GLN A 3 33.89 -0.93 -6.26
CA GLN A 3 32.49 -1.17 -5.94
C GLN A 3 32.21 -0.63 -4.52
N LEU A 4 30.98 -0.17 -4.26
CA LEU A 4 30.52 0.08 -2.89
C LEU A 4 30.86 -1.13 -2.02
N PRO A 5 31.55 -0.95 -0.87
CA PRO A 5 31.85 -2.05 0.03
C PRO A 5 30.58 -2.85 0.35
N GLN A 6 30.71 -4.16 0.48
CA GLN A 6 29.56 -5.05 0.73
C GLN A 6 28.73 -4.63 1.95
N GLU A 7 29.37 -4.02 2.95
CA GLU A 7 28.73 -3.46 4.13
C GLU A 7 27.78 -2.29 3.80
N GLU A 8 28.18 -1.39 2.90
CA GLU A 8 27.35 -0.25 2.50
C GLU A 8 26.14 -0.72 1.70
N LYS A 9 26.33 -1.69 0.81
CA LYS A 9 25.22 -2.35 0.08
C LYS A 9 24.23 -3.01 1.04
N ALA A 10 24.69 -3.62 2.13
CA ALA A 10 23.83 -4.23 3.15
C ALA A 10 22.99 -3.19 3.90
N LYS A 11 23.58 -2.05 4.29
CA LYS A 11 22.86 -0.95 4.96
C LYS A 11 21.77 -0.34 4.07
N ILE A 12 22.05 -0.17 2.77
CA ILE A 12 21.05 0.28 1.80
C ILE A 12 19.91 -0.74 1.70
N ALA A 13 20.21 -2.03 1.63
CA ALA A 13 19.21 -3.08 1.55
C ALA A 13 18.29 -3.11 2.78
N GLU A 14 18.85 -2.92 3.98
CA GLU A 14 18.07 -2.81 5.23
C GLU A 14 17.11 -1.62 5.20
N GLN A 15 17.59 -0.43 4.80
CA GLN A 15 16.73 0.76 4.69
C GLN A 15 15.61 0.57 3.66
N VAL A 16 15.89 -0.08 2.53
CA VAL A 16 14.88 -0.39 1.51
C VAL A 16 13.84 -1.37 2.05
N GLU A 17 14.22 -2.33 2.88
CA GLU A 17 13.26 -3.26 3.48
C GLU A 17 12.32 -2.54 4.48
N ILE A 18 12.86 -1.63 5.29
CA ILE A 18 12.05 -0.77 6.16
C ILE A 18 11.09 0.10 5.33
N PHE A 19 11.53 0.61 4.18
CA PHE A 19 10.67 1.32 3.25
C PHE A 19 9.56 0.41 2.66
N HIS A 20 9.87 -0.84 2.30
CA HIS A 20 8.88 -1.80 1.80
C HIS A 20 7.78 -2.13 2.82
N GLN A 21 8.09 -2.12 4.11
CA GLN A 21 7.09 -2.29 5.17
C GLN A 21 6.07 -1.14 5.15
N GLU A 22 6.50 0.11 5.00
CA GLU A 22 5.59 1.26 4.85
C GLU A 22 4.81 1.21 3.55
N LYS A 23 5.46 0.80 2.45
CA LYS A 23 4.79 0.60 1.16
C LYS A 23 3.70 -0.46 1.24
N SER A 24 3.92 -1.55 1.96
CA SER A 24 2.93 -2.61 2.18
C SER A 24 1.70 -2.11 2.94
N LYS A 25 1.87 -1.17 3.88
CA LYS A 25 0.75 -0.50 4.56
C LYS A 25 -0.06 0.35 3.59
N LEU A 26 0.60 1.05 2.65
CA LEU A 26 -0.10 1.80 1.62
C LEU A 26 -0.85 0.89 0.66
N ASP A 27 -0.22 -0.17 0.17
CA ASP A 27 -0.86 -1.17 -0.70
C ASP A 27 -2.12 -1.75 -0.05
N ALA A 28 -2.03 -2.17 1.20
CA ALA A 28 -3.17 -2.71 1.95
C ALA A 28 -4.28 -1.66 2.14
N GLU A 29 -3.94 -0.38 2.28
CA GLU A 29 -4.92 0.69 2.39
C GLU A 29 -5.60 0.99 1.06
N VAL A 30 -4.83 1.18 -0.02
CA VAL A 30 -5.37 1.53 -1.34
C VAL A 30 -6.10 0.35 -2.02
N ALA A 31 -5.76 -0.89 -1.67
CA ALA A 31 -6.42 -2.09 -2.23
C ALA A 31 -7.90 -2.21 -1.84
N LYS A 32 -8.33 -1.54 -0.76
CA LYS A 32 -9.73 -1.52 -0.32
C LYS A 32 -10.63 -0.71 -1.26
N TRP A 33 -10.04 0.23 -2.01
CA TRP A 33 -10.77 1.30 -2.68
C TRP A 33 -10.73 1.12 -4.20
N ASP A 34 -11.90 1.26 -4.83
CA ASP A 34 -12.00 1.59 -6.24
C ASP A 34 -11.59 3.06 -6.42
N ASP A 35 -10.66 3.29 -7.35
CA ASP A 35 -10.08 4.62 -7.60
C ASP A 35 -10.89 5.44 -8.62
N SER A 36 -11.96 4.85 -9.18
CA SER A 36 -12.89 5.53 -10.09
C SER A 36 -13.62 6.68 -9.39
N GLY A 37 -13.15 7.91 -9.63
CA GLY A 37 -13.68 9.12 -8.99
C GLY A 37 -13.09 9.39 -7.60
N ASN A 38 -11.87 8.88 -7.34
CA ASN A 38 -11.11 9.19 -6.14
C ASN A 38 -9.64 9.48 -6.49
N ASP A 39 -9.39 10.73 -6.88
CA ASP A 39 -8.06 11.19 -7.25
C ASP A 39 -7.05 11.13 -6.09
N ILE A 40 -7.50 11.11 -4.82
CA ILE A 40 -6.60 10.92 -3.67
C ILE A 40 -5.96 9.53 -3.74
N ILE A 41 -6.73 8.48 -4.06
CA ILE A 41 -6.20 7.11 -4.23
C ILE A 41 -5.30 7.01 -5.46
N VAL A 42 -5.69 7.62 -6.58
CA VAL A 42 -4.87 7.65 -7.81
C VAL A 42 -3.52 8.31 -7.55
N LEU A 43 -3.52 9.48 -6.90
CA LEU A 43 -2.29 10.21 -6.55
C LEU A 43 -1.44 9.43 -5.54
N ALA A 44 -2.06 8.76 -4.56
CA ALA A 44 -1.32 7.92 -3.61
C ALA A 44 -0.59 6.76 -4.32
N LYS A 45 -1.26 6.06 -5.24
CA LYS A 45 -0.65 5.01 -6.07
C LYS A 45 0.48 5.56 -6.95
N GLN A 46 0.27 6.72 -7.58
CA GLN A 46 1.29 7.40 -8.38
C GLN A 46 2.52 7.76 -7.55
N MET A 47 2.34 8.38 -6.38
CA MET A 47 3.44 8.74 -5.49
C MET A 47 4.19 7.49 -4.99
N CYS A 48 3.46 6.40 -4.69
CA CYS A 48 4.04 5.11 -4.32
C CYS A 48 4.96 4.55 -5.41
N MET A 49 4.48 4.52 -6.65
CA MET A 49 5.24 4.02 -7.80
C MET A 49 6.55 4.81 -8.00
N ILE A 50 6.49 6.14 -7.97
CA ILE A 50 7.69 6.96 -8.17
C ILE A 50 8.67 6.80 -7.00
N MET A 51 8.18 6.71 -5.76
CA MET A 51 9.06 6.45 -4.60
C MET A 51 9.77 5.09 -4.70
N MET A 52 9.09 4.04 -5.20
CA MET A 52 9.71 2.74 -5.48
C MET A 52 10.85 2.86 -6.50
N GLU A 53 10.62 3.57 -7.62
CA GLU A 53 11.65 3.79 -8.64
C GLU A 53 12.88 4.52 -8.08
N MET A 54 12.66 5.51 -7.19
CA MET A 54 13.73 6.24 -6.52
C MET A 54 14.50 5.37 -5.52
N THR A 55 13.84 4.45 -4.81
CA THR A 55 14.53 3.51 -3.91
C THR A 55 15.22 2.37 -4.66
N ASP A 56 14.73 1.97 -5.84
CA ASP A 56 15.41 0.99 -6.68
C ASP A 56 16.70 1.57 -7.29
N PHE A 57 16.71 2.86 -7.59
CA PHE A 57 17.89 3.57 -8.07
C PHE A 57 19.08 3.46 -7.10
N THR A 58 18.84 3.51 -5.78
CA THR A 58 19.94 3.39 -4.79
C THR A 58 20.59 2.00 -4.78
N ARG A 59 19.93 1.00 -5.38
CA ARG A 59 20.40 -0.37 -5.54
C ARG A 59 20.94 -0.64 -6.95
N GLY A 60 21.00 0.38 -7.80
CA GLY A 60 21.36 0.24 -9.21
C GLY A 60 20.32 -0.51 -10.05
N LYS A 61 19.05 -0.53 -9.60
CA LYS A 61 17.93 -1.19 -10.28
C LYS A 61 16.91 -0.16 -10.78
N GLY A 62 15.95 -0.63 -11.56
CA GLY A 62 14.82 0.17 -11.99
C GLY A 62 15.08 1.07 -13.21
N PRO A 63 14.12 1.96 -13.51
CA PRO A 63 14.13 2.72 -14.76
C PRO A 63 15.04 3.96 -14.72
N LEU A 64 15.30 4.54 -13.55
CA LEU A 64 16.12 5.74 -13.41
C LEU A 64 17.60 5.41 -13.64
N LYS A 65 18.29 6.20 -14.48
CA LYS A 65 19.68 5.91 -14.89
C LYS A 65 20.69 6.92 -14.41
N ASN A 66 20.26 8.15 -14.15
CA ASN A 66 21.14 9.24 -13.76
C ASN A 66 20.47 10.13 -12.71
N THR A 67 21.28 11.00 -12.08
CA THR A 67 20.79 11.93 -11.04
C THR A 67 19.72 12.89 -11.56
N SER A 68 19.73 13.24 -12.85
CA SER A 68 18.68 14.09 -13.45
C SER A 68 17.31 13.40 -13.42
N ASP A 69 17.26 12.10 -13.70
CA ASP A 69 16.04 11.30 -13.63
C ASP A 69 15.48 11.28 -12.19
N VAL A 70 16.35 11.13 -11.19
CA VAL A 70 15.96 11.15 -9.76
C VAL A 70 15.42 12.52 -9.34
N ILE A 71 16.05 13.61 -9.80
CA ILE A 71 15.56 14.98 -9.56
C ILE A 71 14.18 15.19 -10.21
N ASN A 72 13.99 14.68 -11.43
CA ASN A 72 12.71 14.78 -12.12
C ASN A 72 11.62 13.92 -11.46
N ALA A 73 11.96 12.73 -10.96
CA ALA A 73 11.07 11.90 -10.16
C ALA A 73 10.62 12.63 -8.88
N ALA A 74 11.55 13.27 -8.16
CA ALA A 74 11.23 14.05 -6.96
C ALA A 74 10.31 15.25 -7.26
N LYS A 75 10.48 15.92 -8.41
CA LYS A 75 9.57 16.99 -8.86
C LYS A 75 8.16 16.45 -9.15
N LYS A 76 8.04 15.31 -9.84
CA LYS A 76 6.75 14.66 -10.10
C LYS A 76 6.03 14.29 -8.80
N ILE A 77 6.76 13.81 -7.79
CA ILE A 77 6.20 13.55 -6.45
C ILE A 77 5.71 14.84 -5.80
N ALA A 78 6.48 15.93 -5.86
CA ALA A 78 6.07 17.21 -5.28
C ALA A 78 4.81 17.77 -5.94
N GLU A 79 4.69 17.64 -7.27
CA GLU A 79 3.48 18.02 -8.01
C GLU A 79 2.27 17.17 -7.61
N ALA A 80 2.42 15.84 -7.53
CA ALA A 80 1.37 14.93 -7.08
C ALA A 80 0.95 15.21 -5.63
N GLY A 81 1.92 15.46 -4.74
CA GLY A 81 1.68 15.84 -3.34
C GLY A 81 0.92 17.17 -3.22
N SER A 82 1.23 18.15 -4.06
CA SER A 82 0.49 19.43 -4.10
C SER A 82 -0.95 19.24 -4.60
N ARG A 83 -1.19 18.37 -5.58
CA ARG A 83 -2.56 18.02 -6.01
C ARG A 83 -3.33 17.28 -4.91
N MET A 84 -2.67 16.36 -4.21
CA MET A 84 -3.26 15.64 -3.08
C MET A 84 -3.62 16.59 -1.94
N ASP A 85 -2.76 17.57 -1.62
CA ASP A 85 -3.06 18.61 -0.61
C ASP A 85 -4.33 19.37 -0.95
N LYS A 86 -4.49 19.83 -2.20
CA LYS A 86 -5.67 20.58 -2.64
C LYS A 86 -6.96 19.78 -2.45
N LEU A 87 -6.97 18.52 -2.89
CA LEU A 87 -8.15 17.64 -2.77
C LEU A 87 -8.48 17.33 -1.31
N ALA A 88 -7.48 16.92 -0.53
CA ALA A 88 -7.66 16.57 0.86
C ALA A 88 -8.03 17.79 1.73
N ARG A 89 -7.56 18.99 1.38
CA ARG A 89 -7.97 20.24 2.04
C ARG A 89 -9.43 20.55 1.78
N ALA A 90 -9.92 20.35 0.55
CA ALA A 90 -11.34 20.47 0.24
C ALA A 90 -12.19 19.44 1.00
N VAL A 91 -11.70 18.21 1.18
CA VAL A 91 -12.34 17.21 2.07
C VAL A 91 -12.35 17.69 3.52
N ALA A 92 -11.25 18.25 4.01
CA ALA A 92 -11.14 18.80 5.37
C ALA A 92 -12.11 19.98 5.58
N ASP A 93 -12.34 20.81 4.56
CA ASP A 93 -13.27 21.94 4.63
C ASP A 93 -14.74 21.51 4.63
N GLN A 94 -15.08 20.37 4.02
CA GLN A 94 -16.40 19.76 4.14
C GLN A 94 -16.60 19.03 5.48
N CYS A 95 -15.54 18.69 6.21
CA CYS A 95 -15.65 17.90 7.43
C CYS A 95 -16.31 18.69 8.58
N PRO A 96 -17.45 18.23 9.12
CA PRO A 96 -18.12 18.91 10.24
C PRO A 96 -17.44 18.64 11.59
N ASP A 97 -16.59 17.62 11.68
CA ASP A 97 -15.88 17.21 12.90
C ASP A 97 -14.52 17.92 12.95
N SER A 98 -14.36 18.84 13.90
CA SER A 98 -13.18 19.69 14.00
C SER A 98 -11.90 18.90 14.31
N ALA A 99 -11.98 17.84 15.11
CA ALA A 99 -10.83 16.99 15.43
C ALA A 99 -10.34 16.25 14.18
N CYS A 100 -11.25 15.60 13.44
CA CYS A 100 -10.92 14.92 12.18
C CYS A 100 -10.33 15.89 11.14
N LYS A 101 -10.87 17.12 11.08
CA LYS A 101 -10.34 18.19 10.22
C LYS A 101 -8.89 18.52 10.57
N GLN A 102 -8.58 18.75 11.85
CA GLN A 102 -7.22 19.11 12.29
C GLN A 102 -6.21 17.97 12.03
N ASP A 103 -6.59 16.73 12.30
CA ASP A 103 -5.74 15.56 12.02
C ASP A 103 -5.37 15.49 10.54
N LEU A 104 -6.35 15.65 9.65
CA LEU A 104 -6.12 15.64 8.21
C LEU A 104 -5.17 16.78 7.79
N LEU A 105 -5.42 18.02 8.25
CA LEU A 105 -4.56 19.16 7.93
C LEU A 105 -3.12 18.99 8.44
N ALA A 106 -2.92 18.37 9.60
CA ALA A 106 -1.59 18.06 10.13
C ALA A 106 -0.84 17.05 9.23
N TYR A 107 -1.51 16.02 8.73
CA TYR A 107 -0.88 15.09 7.77
C TYR A 107 -0.54 15.76 6.44
N LEU A 108 -1.33 16.73 5.98
CA LEU A 108 -1.01 17.51 4.77
C LEU A 108 0.26 18.37 4.93
N GLN A 109 0.45 18.98 6.10
CA GLN A 109 1.71 19.68 6.41
C GLN A 109 2.91 18.73 6.38
N ARG A 110 2.74 17.49 6.86
CA ARG A 110 3.77 16.45 6.80
C ARG A 110 4.09 16.04 5.37
N ILE A 111 3.09 15.89 4.50
CA ILE A 111 3.31 15.64 3.06
C ILE A 111 4.16 16.77 2.46
N ALA A 112 3.80 18.03 2.69
CA ALA A 112 4.54 19.17 2.16
C ALA A 112 6.02 19.17 2.62
N LEU A 113 6.25 18.92 3.91
CA LEU A 113 7.59 18.79 4.49
C LEU A 113 8.40 17.67 3.83
N TYR A 114 7.83 16.46 3.73
CA TYR A 114 8.57 15.31 3.22
C TYR A 114 8.77 15.35 1.70
N CYS A 115 7.85 15.93 0.93
CA CYS A 115 8.08 16.24 -0.49
C CYS A 115 9.28 17.19 -0.65
N HIS A 116 9.40 18.21 0.21
CA HIS A 116 10.54 19.12 0.20
C HIS A 116 11.85 18.41 0.56
N GLN A 117 11.86 17.61 1.63
CA GLN A 117 13.02 16.81 2.03
C GLN A 117 13.48 15.85 0.93
N LEU A 118 12.55 15.12 0.31
CA LEU A 118 12.86 14.21 -0.79
C LEU A 118 13.48 14.95 -1.99
N ASN A 119 12.99 16.16 -2.28
CA ASN A 119 13.56 17.01 -3.33
C ASN A 119 15.00 17.47 -3.00
N ILE A 120 15.29 17.82 -1.74
CA ILE A 120 16.66 18.10 -1.30
C ILE A 120 17.53 16.85 -1.48
N CYS A 121 17.10 15.70 -0.95
CA CYS A 121 17.85 14.44 -1.04
C CYS A 121 18.13 14.02 -2.50
N SER A 122 17.20 14.29 -3.43
CA SER A 122 17.39 13.99 -4.86
C SER A 122 18.50 14.80 -5.54
N LYS A 123 18.85 15.97 -4.96
CA LYS A 123 19.86 16.89 -5.51
C LYS A 123 21.24 16.72 -4.88
N VAL A 124 21.31 16.07 -3.71
CA VAL A 124 22.59 15.79 -3.06
C VAL A 124 23.40 14.95 -4.04
N LYS A 125 24.54 15.49 -4.48
CA LYS A 125 25.40 14.85 -5.47
C LYS A 125 26.01 13.58 -4.87
N ALA A 126 25.34 12.46 -5.02
CA ALA A 126 26.05 11.21 -5.16
C ALA A 126 26.74 11.24 -6.54
N GLU A 127 28.06 11.03 -6.61
CA GLU A 127 28.68 10.72 -7.90
C GLU A 127 28.13 9.36 -8.34
N VAL A 128 27.31 9.40 -9.37
CA VAL A 128 26.72 8.22 -9.98
C VAL A 128 27.62 7.84 -11.14
N GLN A 129 28.51 6.87 -10.94
CA GLN A 129 29.36 6.35 -12.01
C GLN A 129 28.68 5.12 -12.63
N ASN A 130 28.38 5.20 -13.94
CA ASN A 130 27.87 4.06 -14.70
C ASN A 130 29.06 3.34 -15.34
N LEU A 131 29.57 2.32 -14.64
CA LEU A 131 30.71 1.52 -15.09
C LEU A 131 30.22 0.12 -15.43
N GLY A 132 30.28 -0.24 -16.71
CA GLY A 132 29.97 -1.61 -17.16
C GLY A 132 28.52 -2.06 -16.94
N GLY A 133 27.56 -1.13 -16.84
CA GLY A 133 26.16 -1.45 -16.59
C GLY A 133 25.78 -1.60 -15.11
N GLU A 134 26.73 -1.44 -14.18
CA GLU A 134 26.47 -1.36 -12.74
C GLU A 134 26.53 0.12 -12.30
N LEU A 135 25.47 0.57 -11.62
CA LEU A 135 25.37 1.92 -11.09
C LEU A 135 26.10 2.00 -9.74
N ILE A 136 27.23 2.71 -9.69
CA ILE A 136 27.94 2.98 -8.44
C ILE A 136 27.43 4.31 -7.90
N VAL A 137 26.65 4.27 -6.81
CA VAL A 137 26.23 5.48 -6.07
C VAL A 137 27.32 5.76 -5.02
N SER A 138 28.23 6.69 -5.28
CA SER A 138 29.16 7.11 -4.23
C SER A 138 28.39 7.90 -3.16
N GLY A 139 28.47 7.48 -1.90
CA GLY A 139 27.84 8.20 -0.78
C GLY A 139 26.64 7.45 -0.19
N LEU A 140 26.96 6.44 0.64
CA LEU A 140 26.00 5.71 1.46
C LEU A 140 24.98 6.65 2.15
N ASP A 141 25.47 7.74 2.76
CA ASP A 141 24.63 8.69 3.50
C ASP A 141 23.60 9.40 2.61
N SER A 142 23.93 9.66 1.34
CA SER A 142 23.00 10.27 0.39
C SER A 142 21.90 9.28 0.01
N ALA A 143 22.26 8.02 -0.26
CA ALA A 143 21.32 6.97 -0.60
C ALA A 143 20.37 6.65 0.57
N THR A 144 20.91 6.47 1.78
CA THR A 144 20.11 6.19 2.98
C THR A 144 19.18 7.35 3.33
N SER A 145 19.65 8.60 3.20
CA SER A 145 18.82 9.80 3.39
C SER A 145 17.66 9.87 2.39
N LEU A 146 17.91 9.53 1.12
CA LEU A 146 16.87 9.50 0.08
C LEU A 146 15.78 8.46 0.42
N ILE A 147 16.18 7.25 0.80
CA ILE A 147 15.27 6.16 1.18
C ILE A 147 14.46 6.56 2.41
N GLN A 148 15.11 7.17 3.41
CA GLN A 148 14.48 7.59 4.65
C GLN A 148 13.47 8.73 4.42
N ALA A 149 13.77 9.68 3.53
CA ALA A 149 12.81 10.70 3.11
C ALA A 149 11.60 10.08 2.38
N ALA A 150 11.83 9.13 1.48
CA ALA A 150 10.77 8.41 0.78
C ALA A 150 9.88 7.62 1.75
N LYS A 151 10.46 6.94 2.74
CA LYS A 151 9.71 6.23 3.80
C LYS A 151 8.81 7.17 4.59
N ASN A 152 9.34 8.30 5.01
CA ASN A 152 8.59 9.29 5.78
C ASN A 152 7.41 9.84 4.96
N LEU A 153 7.62 10.11 3.67
CA LEU A 153 6.57 10.52 2.76
C LEU A 153 5.53 9.42 2.56
N MET A 154 5.94 8.16 2.37
CA MET A 154 5.05 7.00 2.23
C MET A 154 4.09 6.89 3.42
N ASN A 155 4.62 6.95 4.65
CA ASN A 155 3.81 6.92 5.86
C ASN A 155 2.84 8.11 5.94
N ALA A 156 3.28 9.32 5.61
CA ALA A 156 2.40 10.49 5.58
C ALA A 156 1.25 10.32 4.57
N VAL A 157 1.53 9.76 3.38
CA VAL A 157 0.50 9.45 2.37
C VAL A 157 -0.51 8.42 2.90
N VAL A 158 -0.06 7.34 3.57
CA VAL A 158 -0.96 6.35 4.20
C VAL A 158 -1.91 7.03 5.18
N LEU A 159 -1.38 7.88 6.05
CA LEU A 159 -2.16 8.58 7.07
C LEU A 159 -3.14 9.58 6.45
N THR A 160 -2.73 10.32 5.42
CA THR A 160 -3.61 11.23 4.68
C THR A 160 -4.75 10.50 3.99
N VAL A 161 -4.51 9.33 3.36
CA VAL A 161 -5.58 8.54 2.74
C VAL A 161 -6.61 8.11 3.80
N LYS A 162 -6.15 7.55 4.92
CA LYS A 162 -7.02 7.11 6.03
C LYS A 162 -7.82 8.27 6.64
N ALA A 163 -7.15 9.39 6.93
CA ALA A 163 -7.80 10.57 7.50
C ALA A 163 -8.79 11.21 6.51
N SER A 164 -8.49 11.22 5.21
CA SER A 164 -9.40 11.71 4.17
C SER A 164 -10.68 10.88 4.10
N TYR A 165 -10.56 9.55 4.23
CA TYR A 165 -11.71 8.66 4.32
C TYR A 165 -12.54 8.97 5.57
N VAL A 166 -11.93 9.02 6.75
CA VAL A 166 -12.62 9.33 8.01
C VAL A 166 -13.35 10.67 7.90
N ALA A 167 -12.70 11.73 7.45
CA ALA A 167 -13.31 13.05 7.27
C ALA A 167 -14.52 13.01 6.31
N SER A 168 -14.41 12.25 5.22
CA SER A 168 -15.50 12.07 4.25
C SER A 168 -16.70 11.31 4.85
N THR A 169 -16.47 10.28 5.67
CA THR A 169 -17.56 9.57 6.37
C THR A 169 -18.28 10.45 7.38
N LYS A 170 -17.56 11.37 8.05
CA LYS A 170 -18.18 12.36 8.96
C LYS A 170 -19.13 13.29 8.21
N TYR A 171 -18.72 13.76 7.03
CA TYR A 171 -19.58 14.56 6.16
C TYR A 171 -20.84 13.80 5.76
N GLN A 172 -20.70 12.57 5.24
CA GLN A 172 -21.84 11.73 4.85
C GLN A 172 -22.76 11.40 6.02
N LYS A 173 -22.23 11.18 7.23
CA LYS A 173 -23.04 10.87 8.41
C LYS A 173 -23.93 12.04 8.84
N VAL A 174 -23.46 13.28 8.67
CA VAL A 174 -24.20 14.48 9.10
C VAL A 174 -25.19 14.94 8.03
N TYR A 175 -24.77 14.96 6.76
CA TYR A 175 -25.57 15.55 5.68
C TYR A 175 -26.26 14.51 4.78
N GLY A 176 -25.80 13.26 4.78
CA GLY A 176 -26.40 12.14 4.05
C GLY A 176 -26.63 12.45 2.56
N THR A 177 -27.75 11.96 2.03
CA THR A 177 -28.23 12.25 0.67
C THR A 177 -28.88 13.63 0.53
N ALA A 178 -29.08 14.35 1.64
CA ALA A 178 -29.68 15.68 1.66
C ALA A 178 -28.63 16.81 1.57
N ALA A 179 -27.35 16.46 1.37
CA ALA A 179 -26.27 17.41 1.19
C ALA A 179 -26.49 18.26 -0.08
N VAL A 180 -26.48 19.59 0.09
CA VAL A 180 -26.57 20.54 -1.04
C VAL A 180 -25.34 20.44 -1.94
N ASN A 181 -24.18 20.12 -1.35
CA ASN A 181 -22.93 19.93 -2.07
C ASN A 181 -22.60 18.44 -2.17
N SER A 182 -22.12 18.01 -3.34
CA SER A 182 -21.59 16.65 -3.49
C SER A 182 -20.25 16.49 -2.74
N PRO A 183 -19.94 15.29 -2.23
CA PRO A 183 -18.64 15.03 -1.62
C PRO A 183 -17.51 15.25 -2.63
N VAL A 184 -16.38 15.81 -2.18
CA VAL A 184 -15.23 16.11 -3.05
C VAL A 184 -14.70 14.87 -3.77
N VAL A 185 -14.66 13.73 -3.06
CA VAL A 185 -14.19 12.44 -3.58
C VAL A 185 -15.17 11.32 -3.23
N SER A 186 -15.21 10.29 -4.07
CA SER A 186 -16.06 9.11 -3.82
C SER A 186 -15.27 7.97 -3.19
N TRP A 187 -15.82 7.37 -2.13
CA TRP A 187 -15.22 6.20 -1.46
C TRP A 187 -16.05 4.97 -1.78
N LYS A 188 -15.56 4.13 -2.69
CA LYS A 188 -16.21 2.89 -3.11
C LYS A 188 -15.30 1.72 -2.78
N MET A 189 -15.84 0.70 -2.13
CA MET A 189 -15.08 -0.52 -1.88
C MET A 189 -14.83 -1.27 -3.20
N LYS A 190 -13.61 -1.76 -3.37
CA LYS A 190 -13.29 -2.69 -4.45
C LYS A 190 -13.99 -4.03 -4.16
N ALA A 191 -14.61 -4.64 -5.16
CA ALA A 191 -15.15 -5.99 -5.02
C ALA A 191 -14.01 -6.96 -4.67
N PRO A 192 -14.20 -7.88 -3.71
CA PRO A 192 -13.18 -8.89 -3.41
C PRO A 192 -12.95 -9.72 -4.66
N GLU A 193 -11.70 -9.74 -5.13
CA GLU A 193 -11.32 -10.61 -6.23
C GLU A 193 -11.56 -12.05 -5.78
N LYS A 194 -12.39 -12.79 -6.54
CA LYS A 194 -12.64 -14.21 -6.30
C LYS A 194 -11.29 -14.92 -6.44
N LYS A 195 -10.58 -15.13 -5.34
CA LYS A 195 -9.44 -16.05 -5.35
C LYS A 195 -10.00 -17.39 -5.79
N ALA A 196 -9.49 -17.93 -6.89
CA ALA A 196 -9.78 -19.29 -7.30
C ALA A 196 -9.31 -20.20 -6.16
N PHE A 197 -10.24 -20.65 -5.33
CA PHE A 197 -9.98 -21.69 -4.35
C PHE A 197 -9.72 -22.95 -5.15
N SER A 198 -8.46 -23.34 -5.28
CA SER A 198 -8.11 -24.70 -5.69
C SER A 198 -8.41 -25.59 -4.50
N PHE A 199 -9.62 -26.17 -4.46
CA PHE A 199 -9.95 -27.20 -3.48
C PHE A 199 -9.13 -28.45 -3.80
N PHE A 200 -8.06 -28.68 -3.06
CA PHE A 200 -7.38 -29.96 -3.06
C PHE A 200 -8.21 -30.93 -2.20
N PHE A 201 -9.11 -31.69 -2.85
CA PHE A 201 -9.74 -32.83 -2.21
C PHE A 201 -8.70 -33.95 -2.08
N SER A 202 -8.11 -34.09 -0.90
CA SER A 202 -7.41 -35.33 -0.56
C SER A 202 -8.47 -36.34 -0.12
N PHE A 203 -8.87 -37.22 -1.02
CA PHE A 203 -9.71 -38.36 -0.70
C PHE A 203 -8.86 -39.41 0.03
N LEU A 204 -8.98 -39.46 1.36
CA LEU A 204 -8.44 -40.58 2.13
C LEU A 204 -9.54 -41.65 2.24
N SER A 205 -9.53 -42.61 1.32
CA SER A 205 -10.48 -43.73 1.32
C SER A 205 -10.16 -44.69 2.47
N PHE A 206 -10.90 -44.61 3.58
CA PHE A 206 -10.89 -45.66 4.61
C PHE A 206 -11.98 -46.69 4.28
N PHE A 207 -11.57 -47.91 3.90
CA PHE A 207 -12.49 -49.03 3.70
C PHE A 207 -12.83 -49.63 5.08
N ASN A 208 -14.08 -49.47 5.54
CA ASN A 208 -14.65 -50.22 6.65
C ASN A 208 -16.07 -50.70 6.27
N PRO A 209 -16.48 -51.96 6.46
CA PRO A 209 -17.63 -52.55 5.74
C PRO A 209 -19.03 -52.10 6.17
N PHE A 210 -19.19 -51.10 7.05
CA PHE A 210 -20.51 -50.79 7.64
C PHE A 210 -20.96 -49.33 7.58
N PHE A 211 -20.11 -48.35 7.23
CA PHE A 211 -20.51 -46.94 7.10
C PHE A 211 -19.62 -46.20 6.09
N CYS A 212 -20.20 -45.59 5.05
CA CYS A 212 -19.48 -44.67 4.16
C CYS A 212 -19.60 -43.25 4.72
N MET A 213 -18.67 -42.85 5.57
CA MET A 213 -18.60 -41.48 6.10
C MET A 213 -17.54 -40.70 5.32
N HIS A 214 -17.97 -39.77 4.46
CA HIS A 214 -17.05 -38.84 3.79
C HIS A 214 -16.74 -37.66 4.71
N THR A 215 -15.61 -37.72 5.42
CA THR A 215 -15.09 -36.57 6.15
C THR A 215 -14.33 -35.68 5.18
N CYS A 216 -15.02 -34.67 4.62
CA CYS A 216 -14.40 -33.68 3.75
C CYS A 216 -13.69 -32.61 4.60
N ARG A 217 -12.39 -32.76 4.85
CA ARG A 217 -11.61 -31.74 5.57
C ARG A 217 -11.19 -30.64 4.59
N LEU A 218 -11.90 -29.51 4.62
CA LEU A 218 -11.48 -28.29 3.93
C LEU A 218 -10.22 -27.74 4.62
N VAL A 219 -9.06 -27.83 3.97
CA VAL A 219 -7.83 -27.16 4.44
C VAL A 219 -7.57 -25.95 3.55
N CYS A 220 -7.88 -24.75 4.06
CA CYS A 220 -7.47 -23.50 3.43
C CYS A 220 -5.99 -23.24 3.73
N LEU A 221 -5.11 -23.40 2.74
CA LEU A 221 -3.70 -22.99 2.85
C LEU A 221 -3.52 -21.57 2.30
N GLY A 222 -3.49 -20.58 3.20
CA GLY A 222 -3.14 -19.20 2.89
C GLY A 222 -2.40 -18.55 4.06
N HIS A 223 -1.09 -18.36 3.90
CA HIS A 223 -0.18 -17.53 4.72
C HIS A 223 -0.57 -17.37 6.22
N GLY A 224 -0.16 -18.35 7.04
CA GLY A 224 0.18 -18.08 8.44
C GLY A 224 -0.89 -18.30 9.52
N GLU A 225 -2.16 -18.59 9.20
CA GLU A 225 -3.16 -19.00 10.20
C GLU A 225 -4.02 -20.17 9.69
N ILE A 226 -4.03 -21.26 10.46
CA ILE A 226 -4.93 -22.40 10.23
C ILE A 226 -6.27 -22.06 10.89
N MET A 227 -7.23 -21.53 10.14
CA MET A 227 -8.62 -21.54 10.59
C MET A 227 -9.25 -22.88 10.19
N GLY A 228 -9.21 -23.84 11.10
CA GLY A 228 -9.97 -25.07 10.98
C GLY A 228 -11.44 -24.80 11.29
N ALA A 229 -12.30 -24.80 10.28
CA ALA A 229 -13.73 -25.00 10.50
C ALA A 229 -14.00 -26.49 10.30
N GLU A 230 -14.28 -27.21 11.39
CA GLU A 230 -14.86 -28.54 11.29
C GLU A 230 -16.35 -28.37 10.96
N SER A 231 -16.78 -28.87 9.81
CA SER A 231 -18.20 -29.02 9.49
C SER A 231 -18.45 -30.48 9.19
N VAL A 232 -19.32 -31.10 9.99
CA VAL A 232 -19.79 -32.46 9.80
C VAL A 232 -20.98 -32.39 8.84
N CYS A 233 -20.82 -32.93 7.63
CA CYS A 233 -21.96 -33.19 6.76
C CYS A 233 -22.52 -34.57 7.09
N MET A 234 -23.76 -34.62 7.60
CA MET A 234 -24.54 -35.85 7.70
C MET A 234 -25.46 -35.92 6.48
N GLN A 235 -25.36 -36.99 5.70
CA GLN A 235 -26.34 -37.33 4.68
C GLN A 235 -27.31 -38.36 5.26
N ASP A 236 -28.58 -38.03 5.31
CA ASP A 236 -29.65 -39.02 5.46
C ASP A 236 -29.98 -39.64 4.08
N GLU A 237 -30.51 -40.86 4.08
CA GLU A 237 -30.77 -41.72 2.90
C GLU A 237 -31.62 -41.10 1.77
N VAL A 238 -32.13 -39.89 1.95
CA VAL A 238 -33.00 -39.20 0.99
C VAL A 238 -32.33 -38.03 0.25
N GLY A 239 -31.03 -37.79 0.45
CA GLY A 239 -30.24 -36.91 -0.41
C GLY A 239 -30.43 -35.40 -0.21
N SER A 240 -30.94 -34.94 0.93
CA SER A 240 -30.95 -33.51 1.30
C SER A 240 -29.72 -33.16 2.14
N ILE A 241 -29.01 -32.10 1.75
CA ILE A 241 -27.89 -31.52 2.52
C ILE A 241 -28.46 -30.48 3.49
N LEU A 242 -28.40 -30.74 4.80
CA LEU A 242 -28.62 -29.72 5.82
C LEU A 242 -27.27 -29.13 6.23
N LEU A 243 -27.04 -27.84 5.95
CA LEU A 243 -25.98 -27.08 6.59
C LEU A 243 -26.47 -26.62 7.97
N THR A 244 -26.03 -27.27 9.03
CA THR A 244 -26.10 -26.71 10.38
C THR A 244 -24.79 -26.02 10.70
N HIS A 245 -24.82 -24.70 10.83
CA HIS A 245 -23.76 -23.95 11.49
C HIS A 245 -23.78 -24.32 12.99
N LEU A 246 -22.60 -24.63 13.54
CA LEU A 246 -22.36 -24.57 14.98
C LEU A 246 -22.18 -23.11 15.40
#